data_AF-A0A921V119-F1
#
_entry.id   AF-A0A921V119-F1
#
_cell.length_a   1.000
_cell.length_b   1.000
_cell.length_c   1.000
_cell.angle_alpha   90.00
_cell.angle_beta   90.00
_cell.angle_gamma   90.00
#
_symmetry.space_group_name_H-M   'P 1'
#
loop_
_entity.id
_entity.type
_entity.pdbx_description
1 polymer ?
#
loop_
_entity_poly.entity_id
_entity_poly.type
_entity_poly.pdbx_seq_one_letter_code
_entity_poly.pdbx_strand_id
1 'polypeptide(L)'
;MKATAPPAKRRRGPRLAVLALVFCSLLVPIAFLFNRFPAVYVTDERPQQEIDLPSSRKAFESGGSVNEDVSKKTPGSSSVSHRNIDSDPSIDSSKPKAIVLPPPKIEQVVLPPPKVEPKPEVKPVPVPVHQNPKINPEKIKRPPRVQSADEVEKAKACQLEFGSYCLWSIEHKEVMIDTIVKRLKDQLFVARSYYPSIAKLKGKETLTRELKQNIQEHERVLSESIVDADLPSFIKMKIERMDQSIARAKSCTVDCNNVDRKLRQILHMTEDEAHFHMKQSAYLYNLGVHTMPKSHHCLNMRLTVEYFKSMPLDPNDSSAHKFNIPDNRHYVILSKNVLAASVVINSTVSSSEDTENVVFHVLTDAQNFYAMKHWFARNSYRESAVNVINYEQIIFENFPEFGTQQLYLPEEFRVFISSLERPTEKSRMEYLSVFSHSHFFLAEIFKDLKKVIVLDDDVVVQRDISFLWNLDMGDKVNGAVRFCGLKLGQLKNLLGRTMYDQQSCAWMSGVNVIDLDKWRDHNVTENYLQLLRKFGNNDDEASLRASALPISLLSFQHLLYPLDERLTLSGLGYDYGIKEEVAQSSASLHYNGNMKPWLELGIPDYRKYWKRFLTRDERFMDECNVSP
;
A
#
# COMPACT_ATOMS: atom_id res chain seq x y z
N MET A 1 -21.26 -16.32 -79.71
CA MET A 1 -21.45 -17.18 -78.52
C MET A 1 -20.80 -16.46 -77.34
N LYS A 2 -21.61 -15.91 -76.41
CA LYS A 2 -21.77 -16.32 -74.99
C LYS A 2 -20.42 -16.27 -74.21
N ALA A 3 -20.29 -15.61 -73.05
CA ALA A 3 -21.28 -15.14 -72.09
C ALA A 3 -20.75 -14.00 -71.20
N THR A 4 -21.65 -13.06 -70.89
CA THR A 4 -21.54 -12.05 -69.83
C THR A 4 -21.83 -12.70 -68.46
N ALA A 5 -20.98 -12.46 -67.47
CA ALA A 5 -21.22 -12.86 -66.08
C ALA A 5 -22.09 -11.81 -65.34
N PRO A 6 -22.97 -12.21 -64.40
CA PRO A 6 -23.90 -11.29 -63.72
C PRO A 6 -23.25 -10.59 -62.52
N PRO A 7 -23.78 -9.44 -62.05
CA PRO A 7 -23.22 -8.72 -60.92
C PRO A 7 -23.56 -9.43 -59.60
N ALA A 8 -22.55 -9.64 -58.77
CA ALA A 8 -22.69 -10.24 -57.44
C ALA A 8 -23.52 -9.33 -56.51
N LYS A 9 -24.52 -9.93 -55.86
CA LYS A 9 -25.38 -9.31 -54.84
C LYS A 9 -24.55 -8.63 -53.74
N ARG A 10 -24.79 -7.34 -53.50
CA ARG A 10 -24.36 -6.61 -52.29
C ARG A 10 -24.80 -7.39 -51.04
N ARG A 11 -23.87 -8.07 -50.38
CA ARG A 11 -24.08 -8.68 -49.06
C ARG A 11 -24.36 -7.56 -48.05
N ARG A 12 -25.43 -7.72 -47.25
CA ARG A 12 -25.78 -6.91 -46.07
C ARG A 12 -24.75 -7.10 -44.91
N GLY A 13 -23.46 -7.04 -45.20
CA GLY A 13 -22.37 -7.21 -44.22
C GLY A 13 -22.12 -5.98 -43.31
N PRO A 14 -22.18 -4.72 -43.80
CA PRO A 14 -21.74 -3.59 -42.99
C PRO A 14 -22.66 -3.29 -41.79
N ARG A 15 -23.98 -3.51 -41.93
CA ARG A 15 -24.95 -3.16 -40.88
C ARG A 15 -24.90 -4.10 -39.69
N LEU A 16 -24.60 -5.38 -39.92
CA LEU A 16 -24.43 -6.38 -38.85
C LEU A 16 -23.11 -6.18 -38.09
N ALA A 17 -22.03 -5.82 -38.79
CA ALA A 17 -20.75 -5.50 -38.16
C ALA A 17 -20.82 -4.24 -37.30
N VAL A 18 -21.54 -3.20 -37.76
CA VAL A 18 -21.77 -1.97 -36.98
C VAL A 18 -22.67 -2.23 -35.78
N LEU A 19 -23.74 -3.03 -35.94
CA LEU A 19 -24.58 -3.43 -34.80
C LEU A 19 -23.79 -4.26 -33.78
N ALA A 20 -22.94 -5.18 -34.21
CA ALA A 20 -22.07 -5.96 -33.33
C ALA A 20 -21.07 -5.07 -32.59
N LEU A 21 -20.45 -4.10 -33.26
CA LEU A 21 -19.54 -3.12 -32.63
C LEU A 21 -20.27 -2.23 -31.61
N VAL A 22 -21.49 -1.77 -31.92
CA VAL A 22 -22.31 -1.00 -30.98
C VAL A 22 -22.70 -1.86 -29.78
N PHE A 23 -23.12 -3.11 -30.01
CA PHE A 23 -23.47 -4.05 -28.95
C PHE A 23 -22.27 -4.38 -28.05
N CYS A 24 -21.09 -4.62 -28.63
CA CYS A 24 -19.85 -4.80 -27.87
C CYS A 24 -19.45 -3.53 -27.11
N SER A 25 -19.58 -2.34 -27.71
CA SER A 25 -19.23 -1.08 -27.04
C SER A 25 -20.13 -0.75 -25.84
N LEU A 26 -21.37 -1.26 -25.82
CA LEU A 26 -22.32 -1.06 -24.72
C LEU A 26 -22.25 -2.19 -23.68
N LEU A 27 -22.08 -3.44 -24.11
CA LEU A 27 -22.06 -4.60 -23.21
C LEU A 27 -20.71 -4.85 -22.57
N VAL A 28 -19.59 -4.50 -23.20
CA VAL A 28 -18.26 -4.68 -22.58
C VAL A 28 -18.11 -3.82 -21.32
N PRO A 29 -18.50 -2.53 -21.29
CA PRO A 29 -18.49 -1.74 -20.04
C PRO A 29 -19.47 -2.27 -18.99
N ILE A 30 -20.64 -2.76 -19.39
CA ILE A 30 -21.64 -3.31 -18.47
C ILE A 30 -21.16 -4.65 -17.89
N ALA A 31 -20.55 -5.52 -18.70
CA ALA A 31 -19.97 -6.77 -18.24
C ALA A 31 -18.73 -6.57 -17.36
N PHE A 32 -17.97 -5.49 -17.58
CA PHE A 32 -16.87 -5.05 -16.72
C PHE A 32 -17.38 -4.60 -15.34
N LEU A 33 -18.53 -3.89 -15.29
CA LEU A 33 -19.20 -3.52 -14.03
C LEU A 33 -19.79 -4.72 -13.27
N PHE A 34 -20.10 -5.84 -13.96
CA PHE A 34 -20.71 -7.05 -13.39
C PHE A 34 -19.78 -8.27 -13.29
N ASN A 35 -18.46 -8.07 -13.44
CA ASN A 35 -17.40 -9.04 -13.10
C ASN A 35 -17.55 -10.45 -13.71
N ARG A 36 -17.89 -10.56 -15.01
CA ARG A 36 -18.14 -11.86 -15.67
C ARG A 36 -17.27 -12.22 -16.89
N PHE A 37 -16.13 -11.54 -17.11
CA PHE A 37 -15.10 -12.04 -18.04
C PHE A 37 -13.73 -12.04 -17.37
N PRO A 38 -12.94 -13.12 -17.47
CA PRO A 38 -11.52 -13.06 -17.15
C PRO A 38 -10.85 -12.16 -18.19
N ALA A 39 -10.36 -11.01 -17.75
CA ALA A 39 -9.72 -10.03 -18.61
C ALA A 39 -8.40 -10.61 -19.14
N VAL A 40 -8.39 -11.05 -20.39
CA VAL A 40 -7.16 -11.24 -21.19
C VAL A 40 -6.75 -9.87 -21.72
N TYR A 41 -6.32 -9.02 -20.81
CA TYR A 41 -5.40 -7.90 -20.99
C TYR A 41 -4.71 -7.77 -19.64
N VAL A 42 -3.39 -7.69 -19.63
CA VAL A 42 -2.53 -7.70 -18.44
C VAL A 42 -2.80 -6.45 -17.59
N THR A 43 -3.89 -6.48 -16.84
CA THR A 43 -4.11 -5.67 -15.67
C THR A 43 -3.54 -6.48 -14.51
N ASP A 44 -2.45 -5.97 -13.93
CA ASP A 44 -1.88 -6.43 -12.67
C ASP A 44 -2.93 -6.23 -11.56
N GLU A 45 -3.93 -7.11 -11.50
CA GLU A 45 -4.88 -7.19 -10.39
C GLU A 45 -4.11 -7.70 -9.19
N ARG A 46 -3.38 -6.80 -8.51
CA ARG A 46 -2.67 -7.12 -7.27
C ARG A 46 -3.71 -7.54 -6.23
N PRO A 47 -3.73 -8.81 -5.78
CA PRO A 47 -4.48 -9.18 -4.61
C PRO A 47 -3.73 -8.59 -3.41
N GLN A 48 -4.33 -7.59 -2.76
CA GLN A 48 -3.77 -7.06 -1.51
C GLN A 48 -3.90 -8.12 -0.43
N GLN A 49 -2.76 -8.54 0.12
CA GLN A 49 -2.74 -9.53 1.19
C GLN A 49 -2.50 -8.85 2.53
N GLU A 50 -3.54 -8.86 3.35
CA GLU A 50 -3.51 -8.37 4.72
C GLU A 50 -2.96 -9.44 5.66
N ILE A 51 -1.93 -9.08 6.41
CA ILE A 51 -1.36 -9.93 7.46
C ILE A 51 -1.91 -9.45 8.79
N ASP A 52 -2.93 -10.12 9.28
CA ASP A 52 -3.47 -9.90 10.62
C ASP A 52 -2.74 -10.79 11.63
N LEU A 53 -2.04 -10.18 12.59
CA LEU A 53 -1.19 -10.89 13.55
C LEU A 53 -1.91 -11.03 14.90
N PRO A 54 -2.31 -12.25 15.31
CA PRO A 54 -2.95 -12.44 16.60
C PRO A 54 -1.97 -12.20 17.75
N SER A 55 -2.44 -11.50 18.77
CA SER A 55 -1.79 -11.37 20.08
C SER A 55 -1.58 -12.75 20.70
N SER A 56 -0.31 -13.09 20.98
CA SER A 56 0.06 -14.35 21.64
C SER A 56 -0.47 -14.39 23.07
N ARG A 57 -1.60 -15.07 23.30
CA ARG A 57 -1.95 -15.57 24.64
C ARG A 57 -1.04 -16.76 24.96
N LYS A 58 -0.35 -16.69 26.10
CA LYS A 58 0.35 -17.83 26.70
C LYS A 58 -0.62 -19.02 26.84
N ALA A 59 -0.27 -20.15 26.24
CA ALA A 59 -0.84 -21.46 26.60
C ALA A 59 0.34 -22.37 26.95
N PHE A 60 0.42 -22.74 28.23
CA PHE A 60 1.20 -23.87 28.71
C PHE A 60 0.19 -24.91 29.20
N GLU A 61 0.44 -26.18 28.82
CA GLU A 61 -0.23 -27.44 29.21
C GLU A 61 -1.64 -27.67 28.62
N SER A 62 -1.98 -28.81 28.01
CA SER A 62 -1.52 -30.20 28.19
C SER A 62 -1.48 -30.96 26.85
N GLY A 63 -0.58 -31.94 26.73
CA GLY A 63 -0.40 -32.81 25.57
C GLY A 63 -1.26 -34.09 25.55
N GLY A 64 -1.18 -34.78 24.40
CA GLY A 64 -1.59 -36.17 24.13
C GLY A 64 -2.92 -36.30 23.36
N SER A 65 -2.93 -36.46 22.02
CA SER A 65 -2.84 -37.75 21.27
C SER A 65 -4.12 -38.61 21.44
N VAL A 66 -4.83 -39.16 20.44
CA VAL A 66 -4.68 -39.40 18.98
C VAL A 66 -6.03 -39.95 18.48
N ASN A 67 -6.37 -39.69 17.19
CA ASN A 67 -7.32 -40.35 16.24
C ASN A 67 -8.75 -40.71 16.74
N GLU A 68 -9.85 -40.56 15.99
CA GLU A 68 -10.13 -41.06 14.65
C GLU A 68 -11.51 -40.48 14.22
N ASP A 69 -11.95 -40.87 13.04
CA ASP A 69 -12.71 -40.07 12.10
C ASP A 69 -14.20 -40.51 12.01
N VAL A 70 -15.02 -39.72 11.32
CA VAL A 70 -16.28 -40.10 10.64
C VAL A 70 -17.65 -40.14 11.39
N SER A 71 -18.54 -39.26 10.86
CA SER A 71 -19.98 -39.39 10.57
C SER A 71 -21.12 -39.05 11.56
N LYS A 72 -21.97 -38.13 11.03
CA LYS A 72 -23.43 -38.19 10.84
C LYS A 72 -24.36 -38.47 12.04
N LYS A 73 -25.15 -37.44 12.31
CA LYS A 73 -26.63 -37.36 12.45
C LYS A 73 -27.40 -38.56 13.02
N THR A 74 -28.29 -38.15 13.94
CA THR A 74 -29.65 -38.62 14.33
C THR A 74 -29.75 -39.45 15.63
N PRO A 75 -30.79 -39.21 16.46
CA PRO A 75 -30.75 -39.48 17.90
C PRO A 75 -31.61 -40.67 18.33
N GLY A 76 -31.39 -41.16 19.55
CA GLY A 76 -32.42 -41.92 20.28
C GLY A 76 -31.92 -42.84 21.38
N SER A 77 -32.22 -42.44 22.62
CA SER A 77 -32.70 -43.27 23.73
C SER A 77 -31.73 -44.12 24.57
N SER A 78 -31.89 -43.92 25.90
CA SER A 78 -31.79 -44.91 27.02
C SER A 78 -30.43 -45.56 27.28
N SER A 79 -29.93 -45.76 28.49
CA SER A 79 -30.42 -45.61 29.87
C SER A 79 -29.32 -46.13 30.82
N VAL A 80 -29.25 -45.57 32.04
CA VAL A 80 -28.98 -46.29 33.31
C VAL A 80 -27.54 -46.81 33.51
N SER A 81 -26.74 -46.12 34.35
CA SER A 81 -26.30 -46.51 35.72
C SER A 81 -25.06 -47.45 35.70
N HIS A 82 -24.11 -47.46 36.62
CA HIS A 82 -24.01 -47.13 38.04
C HIS A 82 -22.50 -47.04 38.41
N ARG A 83 -22.15 -46.20 39.41
CA ARG A 83 -21.35 -46.47 40.64
C ARG A 83 -20.03 -47.28 40.49
N ASN A 84 -18.92 -47.04 41.19
CA ASN A 84 -18.58 -46.27 42.40
C ASN A 84 -17.12 -46.65 42.79
N ILE A 85 -16.58 -45.97 43.81
CA ILE A 85 -15.59 -46.44 44.82
C ILE A 85 -14.13 -46.41 44.35
N ASP A 86 -13.38 -45.38 44.76
CA ASP A 86 -12.56 -45.27 46.00
C ASP A 86 -11.21 -45.98 45.85
N SER A 87 -10.11 -45.24 46.06
CA SER A 87 -9.30 -45.28 47.29
C SER A 87 -7.85 -44.79 47.05
N ASP A 88 -7.45 -43.92 47.97
CA ASP A 88 -6.13 -43.41 48.41
C ASP A 88 -5.03 -44.49 48.59
N PRO A 89 -3.79 -44.25 49.10
CA PRO A 89 -3.08 -42.97 49.42
C PRO A 89 -1.54 -42.95 49.18
N SER A 90 -0.93 -41.76 49.43
CA SER A 90 0.35 -41.50 50.16
C SER A 90 1.76 -41.73 49.53
N ILE A 91 2.66 -40.73 49.66
CA ILE A 91 3.89 -40.67 50.53
C ILE A 91 4.98 -39.67 50.01
N ASP A 92 5.53 -38.89 50.98
CA ASP A 92 6.81 -38.13 51.12
C ASP A 92 7.39 -37.25 49.99
N SER A 93 7.74 -35.96 50.17
CA SER A 93 8.55 -35.18 51.14
C SER A 93 10.02 -34.98 50.74
N SER A 94 10.40 -33.71 50.51
CA SER A 94 11.60 -33.03 51.07
C SER A 94 11.89 -31.70 50.34
N LYS A 95 12.10 -30.64 51.13
CA LYS A 95 12.64 -29.32 50.74
C LYS A 95 14.12 -29.24 51.15
N PRO A 96 14.88 -28.28 50.58
CA PRO A 96 15.65 -27.39 51.44
C PRO A 96 15.49 -25.89 51.13
N LYS A 97 15.91 -25.08 52.11
CA LYS A 97 15.64 -23.65 52.35
C LYS A 97 16.62 -22.69 51.66
N ALA A 98 16.16 -21.45 51.57
CA ALA A 98 16.77 -20.24 51.02
C ALA A 98 17.94 -19.65 51.85
N ILE A 99 18.78 -18.85 51.17
CA ILE A 99 19.68 -17.85 51.74
C ILE A 99 19.36 -16.50 51.08
N VAL A 100 19.13 -15.47 51.90
CA VAL A 100 18.80 -14.09 51.52
C VAL A 100 19.99 -13.19 51.86
N LEU A 101 20.40 -12.32 50.93
CA LEU A 101 21.33 -11.21 51.17
C LEU A 101 20.66 -9.87 50.77
N PRO A 102 20.87 -8.77 51.54
CA PRO A 102 20.19 -7.49 51.34
C PRO A 102 20.93 -6.54 50.36
N PRO A 103 20.25 -5.54 49.77
CA PRO A 103 20.86 -4.58 48.84
C PRO A 103 21.50 -3.36 49.55
N PRO A 104 22.46 -2.66 48.90
CA PRO A 104 23.19 -1.55 49.50
C PRO A 104 22.49 -0.19 49.34
N LYS A 105 22.80 0.74 50.26
CA LYS A 105 22.47 2.18 50.28
C LYS A 105 23.68 3.02 49.85
N ILE A 106 23.43 4.32 49.55
CA ILE A 106 24.31 5.54 49.49
C ILE A 106 24.22 6.20 48.09
N GLU A 107 24.09 7.52 47.86
CA GLU A 107 23.88 8.76 48.62
C GLU A 107 23.34 9.83 47.64
N GLN A 108 22.51 10.76 48.10
CA GLN A 108 22.02 11.90 47.31
C GLN A 108 22.89 13.15 47.55
N VAL A 109 23.45 13.71 46.48
CA VAL A 109 24.11 15.02 46.47
C VAL A 109 23.09 16.10 46.11
N VAL A 110 22.91 17.07 47.01
CA VAL A 110 22.00 18.22 46.87
C VAL A 110 22.77 19.40 46.26
N LEU A 111 22.28 19.96 45.15
CA LEU A 111 22.76 21.21 44.56
C LEU A 111 21.75 22.35 44.82
N PRO A 112 22.20 23.60 45.08
CA PRO A 112 21.33 24.72 45.44
C PRO A 112 20.62 25.37 44.24
N PRO A 113 19.49 26.06 44.46
CA PRO A 113 18.63 26.58 43.40
C PRO A 113 19.18 27.87 42.72
N PRO A 114 18.85 28.11 41.44
CA PRO A 114 19.31 29.30 40.71
C PRO A 114 18.51 30.56 41.07
N LYS A 115 19.22 31.70 41.03
CA LYS A 115 18.73 33.06 41.32
C LYS A 115 17.77 33.57 40.23
N VAL A 116 16.73 34.27 40.67
CA VAL A 116 15.75 35.00 39.86
C VAL A 116 16.24 36.44 39.68
N GLU A 117 16.36 36.90 38.43
CA GLU A 117 16.58 38.31 38.08
C GLU A 117 15.29 38.97 37.53
N PRO A 118 15.11 40.30 37.66
CA PRO A 118 13.82 40.97 37.49
C PRO A 118 13.53 41.39 36.04
N LYS A 119 12.23 41.31 35.68
CA LYS A 119 11.63 41.85 34.44
C LYS A 119 11.80 43.38 34.33
N PRO A 120 12.05 43.94 33.13
CA PRO A 120 11.87 45.37 32.87
C PRO A 120 10.43 45.71 32.44
N GLU A 121 9.99 46.90 32.87
CA GLU A 121 8.69 47.52 32.66
C GLU A 121 8.40 47.90 31.19
N VAL A 122 7.12 47.77 30.83
CA VAL A 122 6.52 48.21 29.57
C VAL A 122 6.13 49.68 29.66
N LYS A 123 6.56 50.51 28.69
CA LYS A 123 5.97 51.83 28.42
C LYS A 123 5.06 51.76 27.19
N PRO A 124 3.88 52.40 27.18
CA PRO A 124 2.94 52.38 26.06
C PRO A 124 3.19 53.53 25.05
N VAL A 125 2.50 53.46 23.90
CA VAL A 125 2.10 54.53 22.92
C VAL A 125 2.49 54.15 21.46
N PRO A 126 1.72 54.46 20.40
CA PRO A 126 0.25 54.50 20.18
C PRO A 126 -0.20 53.69 18.93
N VAL A 127 -1.52 53.52 18.77
CA VAL A 127 -2.17 52.92 17.57
C VAL A 127 -2.26 53.94 16.41
N PRO A 128 -2.04 53.50 15.15
CA PRO A 128 -2.81 54.05 14.04
C PRO A 128 -3.51 52.98 13.16
N VAL A 129 -4.80 53.23 13.02
CA VAL A 129 -5.83 52.89 12.03
C VAL A 129 -5.46 52.11 10.74
N HIS A 130 -6.33 51.14 10.45
CA HIS A 130 -6.51 50.30 9.25
C HIS A 130 -6.19 50.90 7.88
N GLN A 131 -5.53 50.07 7.04
CA GLN A 131 -5.87 49.88 5.63
C GLN A 131 -5.74 48.39 5.24
N ASN A 132 -6.80 47.80 4.68
CA ASN A 132 -6.82 46.44 4.14
C ASN A 132 -6.06 46.33 2.80
N PRO A 133 -5.36 45.20 2.56
CA PRO A 133 -5.34 44.64 1.21
C PRO A 133 -5.70 43.15 1.18
N LYS A 134 -6.70 42.86 0.33
CA LYS A 134 -7.07 41.62 -0.38
C LYS A 134 -6.27 40.34 -0.04
N ILE A 135 -7.00 39.36 0.52
CA ILE A 135 -6.55 37.98 0.75
C ILE A 135 -6.44 37.24 -0.59
N ASN A 136 -5.25 36.67 -0.85
CA ASN A 136 -4.96 35.74 -1.95
C ASN A 136 -5.20 34.30 -1.42
N PRO A 137 -6.01 33.44 -2.05
CA PRO A 137 -6.40 32.16 -1.47
C PRO A 137 -5.44 31.03 -1.89
N GLU A 138 -4.17 31.10 -1.52
CA GLU A 138 -3.28 29.94 -1.58
C GLU A 138 -2.35 29.92 -0.37
N LYS A 139 -2.25 28.75 0.28
CA LYS A 139 -1.51 28.41 1.50
C LYS A 139 -2.21 28.72 2.83
N ILE A 140 -3.30 28.00 3.10
CA ILE A 140 -3.65 27.67 4.49
C ILE A 140 -2.85 26.43 4.89
N LYS A 141 -1.73 26.63 5.61
CA LYS A 141 -1.12 25.52 6.37
C LYS A 141 -2.14 25.11 7.43
N ARG A 142 -2.70 23.90 7.31
CA ARG A 142 -3.61 23.30 8.31
C ARG A 142 -2.83 23.16 9.64
N PRO A 143 -3.34 23.65 10.78
CA PRO A 143 -2.76 23.32 12.08
C PRO A 143 -3.01 21.85 12.41
N PRO A 144 -2.15 21.19 13.21
CA PRO A 144 -2.30 19.78 13.55
C PRO A 144 -3.60 19.58 14.33
N ARG A 145 -4.49 18.74 13.79
CA ARG A 145 -5.77 18.38 14.38
C ARG A 145 -5.49 17.42 15.55
N VAL A 146 -5.77 17.82 16.78
CA VAL A 146 -5.78 16.88 17.92
C VAL A 146 -6.96 15.93 17.70
N GLN A 147 -6.67 14.70 17.29
CA GLN A 147 -7.68 13.68 17.03
C GLN A 147 -8.22 13.13 18.37
N SER A 148 -9.52 12.89 18.46
CA SER A 148 -10.09 12.19 19.62
C SER A 148 -9.68 10.71 19.61
N ALA A 149 -9.69 10.04 20.77
CA ALA A 149 -9.34 8.62 20.86
C ALA A 149 -10.21 7.74 19.91
N ASP A 150 -11.49 8.07 19.79
CA ASP A 150 -12.43 7.39 18.89
C ASP A 150 -12.11 7.62 17.39
N GLU A 151 -11.59 8.79 17.04
CA GLU A 151 -11.15 9.09 15.66
C GLU A 151 -9.89 8.29 15.30
N VAL A 152 -8.98 8.12 16.24
CA VAL A 152 -7.75 7.33 16.06
C VAL A 152 -8.08 5.84 15.87
N GLU A 153 -9.00 5.29 16.67
CA GLU A 153 -9.41 3.88 16.53
C GLU A 153 -10.14 3.64 15.19
N LYS A 154 -11.04 4.55 14.78
CA LYS A 154 -11.70 4.46 13.48
C LYS A 154 -10.72 4.57 12.31
N ALA A 155 -9.72 5.45 12.41
CA ALA A 155 -8.67 5.56 11.40
C ALA A 155 -7.85 4.27 11.28
N LYS A 156 -7.60 3.58 12.40
CA LYS A 156 -6.91 2.28 12.42
C LYS A 156 -7.75 1.17 11.80
N ALA A 157 -9.03 1.08 12.17
CA ALA A 157 -9.95 0.11 11.58
C ALA A 157 -10.05 0.31 10.05
N CYS A 158 -10.13 1.56 9.60
CA CYS A 158 -10.10 1.90 8.18
C CYS A 158 -8.80 1.41 7.53
N GLN A 159 -7.63 1.76 8.08
CA GLN A 159 -6.35 1.36 7.49
C GLN A 159 -6.15 -0.16 7.46
N LEU A 160 -6.73 -0.90 8.40
CA LEU A 160 -6.74 -2.36 8.35
C LEU A 160 -7.49 -2.83 7.11
N GLU A 161 -8.71 -2.34 6.87
CA GLU A 161 -9.61 -2.78 5.79
C GLU A 161 -9.25 -2.22 4.39
N PHE A 162 -8.79 -0.97 4.32
CA PHE A 162 -8.58 -0.27 3.04
C PHE A 162 -7.17 0.30 2.87
N GLY A 163 -6.29 0.15 3.86
CA GLY A 163 -4.88 0.50 3.74
C GLY A 163 -4.60 1.98 3.56
N SER A 164 -3.66 2.27 2.66
CA SER A 164 -3.23 3.65 2.35
C SER A 164 -4.32 4.53 1.77
N TYR A 165 -5.43 3.97 1.27
CA TYR A 165 -6.62 4.76 0.91
C TYR A 165 -7.14 5.58 2.10
N CYS A 166 -7.09 5.03 3.32
CA CYS A 166 -7.56 5.75 4.51
C CYS A 166 -6.69 6.95 4.84
N LEU A 167 -5.37 6.81 4.70
CA LEU A 167 -4.44 7.93 4.86
C LEU A 167 -4.69 8.99 3.77
N TRP A 168 -4.79 8.54 2.52
CA TRP A 168 -5.06 9.43 1.39
C TRP A 168 -6.39 10.18 1.55
N SER A 169 -7.47 9.50 1.92
CA SER A 169 -8.81 10.08 2.06
C SER A 169 -8.92 11.07 3.22
N ILE A 170 -8.14 10.91 4.29
CA ILE A 170 -8.07 11.89 5.39
C ILE A 170 -7.41 13.17 4.90
N GLU A 171 -6.28 13.06 4.20
CA GLU A 171 -5.52 14.21 3.70
C GLU A 171 -6.30 14.96 2.61
N HIS A 172 -6.92 14.23 1.70
CA HIS A 172 -7.71 14.75 0.59
C HIS A 172 -9.18 14.93 0.93
N LYS A 173 -9.53 14.94 2.22
CA LYS A 173 -10.91 15.16 2.66
C LYS A 173 -11.39 16.53 2.20
N GLU A 174 -12.35 16.52 1.28
CA GLU A 174 -13.02 17.73 0.86
C GLU A 174 -13.91 18.27 2.00
N VAL A 175 -13.94 19.59 2.12
CA VAL A 175 -14.86 20.26 3.03
C VAL A 175 -16.25 20.14 2.42
N MET A 176 -17.25 19.72 3.20
CA MET A 176 -18.64 19.73 2.75
C MET A 176 -19.10 21.16 2.46
N ILE A 177 -19.20 21.53 1.17
CA ILE A 177 -19.62 22.87 0.72
C ILE A 177 -21.15 22.97 0.63
N ASP A 178 -21.83 21.85 0.29
CA ASP A 178 -23.28 21.81 0.05
C ASP A 178 -24.10 21.76 1.35
N THR A 179 -24.10 22.90 2.05
CA THR A 179 -24.78 23.05 3.34
C THR A 179 -26.30 22.97 3.24
N ILE A 180 -26.89 23.38 2.10
CA ILE A 180 -28.34 23.36 1.90
C ILE A 180 -28.81 21.92 1.62
N VAL A 181 -28.13 21.19 0.72
CA VAL A 181 -28.37 19.76 0.48
C VAL A 181 -28.21 18.96 1.76
N LYS A 182 -27.17 19.23 2.55
CA LYS A 182 -26.99 18.61 3.86
C LYS A 182 -28.19 18.87 4.78
N ARG A 183 -28.65 20.12 4.88
CA ARG A 183 -29.82 20.47 5.70
C ARG A 183 -31.09 19.75 5.23
N LEU A 184 -31.31 19.63 3.93
CA LEU A 184 -32.45 18.87 3.37
C LEU A 184 -32.40 17.39 3.78
N LYS A 185 -31.22 16.76 3.73
CA LYS A 185 -31.01 15.38 4.19
C LYS A 185 -31.28 15.25 5.71
N ASP A 186 -30.75 16.16 6.51
CA ASP A 186 -30.96 16.17 7.97
C ASP A 186 -32.45 16.31 8.33
N GLN A 187 -33.17 17.23 7.68
CA GLN A 187 -34.61 17.37 7.85
C GLN A 187 -35.37 16.11 7.43
N LEU A 188 -34.97 15.48 6.32
CA LEU A 188 -35.58 14.24 5.83
C LEU A 188 -35.41 13.09 6.84
N PHE A 189 -34.22 12.95 7.46
CA PHE A 189 -33.97 11.95 8.49
C PHE A 189 -34.88 12.15 9.71
N VAL A 190 -35.02 13.39 10.19
CA VAL A 190 -35.90 13.70 11.32
C VAL A 190 -37.37 13.49 10.95
N ALA A 191 -37.81 13.95 9.78
CA ALA A 191 -39.19 13.76 9.33
C ALA A 191 -39.56 12.27 9.22
N ARG A 192 -38.68 11.46 8.63
CA ARG A 192 -38.85 10.00 8.50
C ARG A 192 -38.88 9.29 9.85
N SER A 193 -38.19 9.79 10.88
CA SER A 193 -38.23 9.17 12.21
C SER A 193 -39.54 9.41 12.95
N TYR A 194 -40.14 10.59 12.80
CA TYR A 194 -41.41 10.94 13.45
C TYR A 194 -42.63 10.43 12.69
N TYR A 195 -42.57 10.35 11.34
CA TYR A 195 -43.72 10.01 10.49
C TYR A 195 -44.49 8.74 10.92
N PRO A 196 -43.85 7.59 11.20
CA PRO A 196 -44.57 6.37 11.59
C PRO A 196 -45.32 6.51 12.92
N SER A 197 -44.82 7.32 13.85
CA SER A 197 -45.44 7.57 15.14
C SER A 197 -46.63 8.52 15.00
N ILE A 198 -46.47 9.60 14.23
CA ILE A 198 -47.55 10.57 13.97
C ILE A 198 -48.71 9.93 13.20
N ALA A 199 -48.41 9.07 12.23
CA ALA A 199 -49.41 8.37 11.43
C ALA A 199 -50.33 7.44 12.25
N LYS A 200 -49.91 7.04 13.45
CA LYS A 200 -50.71 6.20 14.37
C LYS A 200 -51.56 7.00 15.36
N LEU A 201 -51.36 8.32 15.46
CA LEU A 201 -52.11 9.17 16.37
C LEU A 201 -53.49 9.52 15.78
N LYS A 202 -54.55 9.28 16.56
CA LYS A 202 -55.91 9.68 16.19
C LYS A 202 -56.04 11.21 16.15
N GLY A 203 -56.71 11.76 15.13
CA GLY A 203 -56.93 13.21 15.00
C GLY A 203 -55.73 14.02 14.51
N LYS A 204 -54.69 13.33 14.00
CA LYS A 204 -53.50 13.95 13.37
C LYS A 204 -53.39 13.60 11.89
N GLU A 205 -54.50 13.29 11.22
CA GLU A 205 -54.50 12.89 9.81
C GLU A 205 -53.95 14.00 8.90
N THR A 206 -54.30 15.26 9.18
CA THR A 206 -53.82 16.42 8.41
C THR A 206 -52.29 16.56 8.50
N LEU A 207 -51.73 16.46 9.71
CA LEU A 207 -50.28 16.53 9.93
C LEU A 207 -49.55 15.34 9.29
N THR A 208 -50.16 14.15 9.34
CA THR A 208 -49.61 12.95 8.69
C THR A 208 -49.50 13.14 7.18
N ARG A 209 -50.55 13.70 6.55
CA ARG A 209 -50.56 13.99 5.11
C ARG A 209 -49.54 15.07 4.74
N GLU A 210 -49.47 16.15 5.51
CA GLU A 210 -48.47 17.22 5.33
C GLU A 210 -47.04 16.67 5.41
N LEU A 211 -46.73 15.89 6.45
CA LEU A 211 -45.40 15.33 6.65
C LEU A 211 -45.02 14.36 5.53
N LYS A 212 -45.96 13.51 5.09
CA LYS A 212 -45.78 12.61 3.95
C LYS A 212 -45.46 13.39 2.67
N GLN A 213 -46.22 14.44 2.38
CA GLN A 213 -46.03 15.26 1.19
C GLN A 213 -44.66 15.96 1.23
N ASN A 214 -44.30 16.56 2.37
CA ASN A 214 -43.01 17.23 2.52
C ASN A 214 -41.84 16.25 2.36
N ILE A 215 -41.95 15.03 2.92
CA ILE A 215 -40.96 13.95 2.74
C ILE A 215 -40.79 13.62 1.26
N GLN A 216 -41.89 13.35 0.54
CA GLN A 216 -41.84 13.02 -0.89
C GLN A 216 -41.28 14.16 -1.74
N GLU A 217 -41.61 15.41 -1.41
CA GLU A 217 -41.06 16.58 -2.10
C GLU A 217 -39.55 16.74 -1.86
N HIS A 218 -39.05 16.48 -0.65
CA HIS A 218 -37.61 16.53 -0.35
C HIS A 218 -36.86 15.37 -1.01
N GLU A 219 -37.43 14.16 -0.99
CA GLU A 219 -36.88 12.99 -1.69
C GLU A 219 -36.75 13.26 -3.20
N ARG A 220 -37.77 13.86 -3.82
CA ARG A 220 -37.71 14.22 -5.23
C ARG A 220 -36.61 15.23 -5.53
N VAL A 221 -36.49 16.28 -4.72
CA VAL A 221 -35.40 17.26 -4.91
C VAL A 221 -34.03 16.61 -4.76
N LEU A 222 -33.85 15.77 -3.73
CA LEU A 222 -32.58 15.06 -3.50
C LEU A 222 -32.28 13.96 -4.53
N SER A 223 -33.28 13.53 -5.30
CA SER A 223 -33.07 12.61 -6.44
C SER A 223 -32.63 13.32 -7.72
N GLU A 224 -32.92 14.63 -7.83
CA GLU A 224 -32.61 15.45 -9.01
C GLU A 224 -31.38 16.35 -8.78
N SER A 225 -31.08 16.73 -7.53
CA SER A 225 -30.00 17.66 -7.16
C SER A 225 -29.08 17.06 -6.10
N ILE A 226 -27.77 17.06 -6.37
CA ILE A 226 -26.74 16.54 -5.46
C ILE A 226 -25.91 17.67 -4.83
N VAL A 227 -25.84 18.84 -5.50
CA VAL A 227 -25.12 20.04 -5.05
C VAL A 227 -26.06 21.23 -4.85
N ASP A 228 -25.66 22.19 -4.02
CA ASP A 228 -26.45 23.39 -3.69
C ASP A 228 -26.74 24.24 -4.93
N ALA A 229 -25.82 24.27 -5.91
CA ALA A 229 -25.95 25.04 -7.15
C ALA A 229 -27.11 24.55 -8.04
N ASP A 230 -27.47 23.27 -7.94
CA ASP A 230 -28.51 22.65 -8.76
C ASP A 230 -29.89 22.71 -8.10
N LEU A 231 -30.00 23.32 -6.91
CA LEU A 231 -31.25 23.39 -6.17
C LEU A 231 -32.23 24.41 -6.79
N PRO A 232 -33.53 24.09 -6.85
CA PRO A 232 -34.54 25.03 -7.32
C PRO A 232 -34.61 26.31 -6.48
N SER A 233 -34.91 27.45 -7.13
CA SER A 233 -35.01 28.76 -6.45
C SER A 233 -36.02 28.81 -5.30
N PHE A 234 -37.06 27.97 -5.33
CA PHE A 234 -38.09 27.88 -4.29
C PHE A 234 -37.74 26.90 -3.14
N ILE A 235 -36.50 26.36 -3.10
CA ILE A 235 -36.11 25.35 -2.10
C ILE A 235 -36.18 25.88 -0.67
N LYS A 236 -35.88 27.17 -0.46
CA LYS A 236 -35.93 27.81 0.87
C LYS A 236 -37.33 27.72 1.49
N MET A 237 -38.37 27.95 0.70
CA MET A 237 -39.75 27.83 1.15
C MET A 237 -40.11 26.38 1.53
N LYS A 238 -39.57 25.39 0.80
CA LYS A 238 -39.76 23.97 1.12
C LYS A 238 -39.07 23.57 2.42
N ILE A 239 -37.84 24.05 2.66
CA ILE A 239 -37.10 23.85 3.91
C ILE A 239 -37.89 24.40 5.10
N GLU A 240 -38.40 25.63 4.99
CA GLU A 240 -39.20 26.27 6.04
C GLU A 240 -40.50 25.50 6.32
N ARG A 241 -41.18 25.02 5.26
CA ARG A 241 -42.39 24.20 5.40
C ARG A 241 -42.09 22.88 6.13
N MET A 242 -40.98 22.23 5.80
CA MET A 242 -40.54 21.01 6.48
C MET A 242 -40.20 21.28 7.95
N ASP A 243 -39.49 22.36 8.27
CA ASP A 243 -39.19 22.77 9.65
C ASP A 243 -40.46 22.94 10.48
N GLN A 244 -41.48 23.59 9.92
CA GLN A 244 -42.77 23.77 10.59
C GLN A 244 -43.48 22.43 10.85
N SER A 245 -43.51 21.53 9.87
CA SER A 245 -44.11 20.19 10.05
C SER A 245 -43.34 19.34 11.07
N ILE A 246 -42.00 19.40 11.06
CA ILE A 246 -41.15 18.71 12.04
C ILE A 246 -41.39 19.28 13.45
N ALA A 247 -41.49 20.61 13.61
CA ALA A 247 -41.77 21.23 14.90
C ALA A 247 -43.13 20.78 15.47
N ARG A 248 -44.18 20.74 14.63
CA ARG A 248 -45.50 20.24 15.01
C ARG A 248 -45.48 18.74 15.35
N ALA A 249 -44.68 17.95 14.63
CA ALA A 249 -44.50 16.52 14.93
C ALA A 249 -43.81 16.32 16.29
N LYS A 250 -42.76 17.10 16.58
CA LYS A 250 -42.05 17.09 17.87
C LYS A 250 -42.91 17.51 19.06
N SER A 251 -43.89 18.38 18.85
CA SER A 251 -44.84 18.78 19.92
C SER A 251 -45.92 17.74 20.23
N CYS A 252 -46.04 16.67 19.43
CA CYS A 252 -47.00 15.60 19.70
C CYS A 252 -46.44 14.62 20.75
N THR A 253 -47.30 14.09 21.62
CA THR A 253 -46.93 13.03 22.55
C THR A 253 -46.74 11.72 21.77
N VAL A 254 -45.48 11.40 21.46
CA VAL A 254 -45.08 10.17 20.77
C VAL A 254 -44.22 9.30 21.67
N ASP A 255 -44.30 7.98 21.50
CA ASP A 255 -43.37 7.06 22.16
C ASP A 255 -41.97 7.25 21.57
N CYS A 256 -41.08 7.82 22.38
CA CYS A 256 -39.71 8.13 22.00
C CYS A 256 -38.91 6.90 21.60
N ASN A 257 -39.24 5.70 22.10
CA ASN A 257 -38.58 4.45 21.73
C ASN A 257 -38.80 4.11 20.24
N ASN A 258 -39.97 4.47 19.69
CA ASN A 258 -40.25 4.25 18.27
C ASN A 258 -39.44 5.20 17.37
N VAL A 259 -39.28 6.45 17.80
CA VAL A 259 -38.50 7.47 17.08
C VAL A 259 -37.01 7.14 17.16
N ASP A 260 -36.48 6.80 18.34
CA ASP A 260 -35.10 6.33 18.53
C ASP A 260 -34.79 5.11 17.68
N ARG A 261 -35.65 4.07 17.73
CA ARG A 261 -35.50 2.89 16.88
C ARG A 261 -35.45 3.24 15.40
N LYS A 262 -36.27 4.21 14.95
CA LYS A 262 -36.28 4.62 13.54
C LYS A 262 -35.02 5.42 13.17
N LEU A 263 -34.53 6.28 14.06
CA LEU A 263 -33.25 6.99 13.87
C LEU A 263 -32.07 6.02 13.82
N ARG A 264 -32.02 4.99 14.68
CA ARG A 264 -30.99 3.94 14.63
C ARG A 264 -31.02 3.18 13.31
N GLN A 265 -32.21 2.84 12.81
CA GLN A 265 -32.35 2.21 11.49
C GLN A 265 -31.79 3.11 10.38
N ILE A 266 -32.10 4.41 10.41
CA ILE A 266 -31.57 5.37 9.43
C ILE A 266 -30.05 5.47 9.55
N LEU A 267 -29.52 5.55 10.78
CA LEU A 267 -28.08 5.59 11.03
C LEU A 267 -27.38 4.37 10.43
N HIS A 268 -27.84 3.15 10.74
CA HIS A 268 -27.27 1.93 10.17
C HIS A 268 -27.32 1.92 8.64
N MET A 269 -28.45 2.32 8.04
CA MET A 269 -28.55 2.41 6.58
C MET A 269 -27.56 3.43 5.99
N THR A 270 -27.38 4.59 6.63
CA THR A 270 -26.42 5.60 6.16
C THR A 270 -24.96 5.19 6.40
N GLU A 271 -24.68 4.42 7.46
CA GLU A 271 -23.37 3.83 7.70
C GLU A 271 -23.05 2.78 6.63
N ASP A 272 -24.01 1.92 6.28
CA ASP A 272 -23.86 0.93 5.20
C ASP A 272 -23.65 1.60 3.84
N GLU A 273 -24.39 2.67 3.54
CA GLU A 273 -24.20 3.46 2.30
C GLU A 273 -22.82 4.14 2.26
N ALA A 274 -22.39 4.73 3.37
CA ALA A 274 -21.07 5.33 3.48
C ALA A 274 -19.96 4.28 3.33
N HIS A 275 -20.09 3.12 3.96
CA HIS A 275 -19.14 2.01 3.84
C HIS A 275 -19.07 1.48 2.40
N PHE A 276 -20.23 1.32 1.74
CA PHE A 276 -20.29 0.93 0.33
C PHE A 276 -19.52 1.89 -0.58
N HIS A 277 -19.73 3.21 -0.43
CA HIS A 277 -18.99 4.20 -1.20
C HIS A 277 -17.51 4.26 -0.83
N MET A 278 -17.17 4.00 0.43
CA MET A 278 -15.79 3.91 0.88
C MET A 278 -15.08 2.73 0.21
N LYS A 279 -15.74 1.57 0.10
CA LYS A 279 -15.23 0.40 -0.61
C LYS A 279 -15.03 0.65 -2.11
N GLN A 280 -15.98 1.32 -2.76
CA GLN A 280 -15.83 1.73 -4.16
C GLN A 280 -14.64 2.68 -4.35
N SER A 281 -14.50 3.66 -3.46
CA SER A 281 -13.43 4.65 -3.51
C SER A 281 -12.06 4.00 -3.26
N ALA A 282 -11.97 3.09 -2.30
CA ALA A 282 -10.77 2.31 -2.02
C ALA A 282 -10.38 1.42 -3.21
N TYR A 283 -11.36 0.81 -3.89
CA TYR A 283 -11.11 0.05 -5.11
C TYR A 283 -10.51 0.93 -6.22
N LEU A 284 -11.09 2.10 -6.48
CA LEU A 284 -10.58 3.05 -7.49
C LEU A 284 -9.19 3.59 -7.11
N TYR A 285 -8.96 3.86 -5.83
CA TYR A 285 -7.65 4.23 -5.32
C TYR A 285 -6.61 3.13 -5.58
N ASN A 286 -6.93 1.88 -5.24
CA ASN A 286 -6.07 0.72 -5.46
C ASN A 286 -5.75 0.53 -6.95
N LEU A 287 -6.75 0.73 -7.82
CA LEU A 287 -6.54 0.73 -9.27
C LEU A 287 -5.55 1.84 -9.67
N GLY A 288 -5.70 3.05 -9.15
CA GLY A 288 -4.83 4.18 -9.47
C GLY A 288 -3.38 4.03 -9.00
N VAL A 289 -3.14 3.33 -7.89
CA VAL A 289 -1.78 3.13 -7.35
C VAL A 289 -1.04 1.91 -7.93
N HIS A 290 -1.76 0.96 -8.52
CA HIS A 290 -1.17 -0.28 -9.05
C HIS A 290 -1.13 -0.33 -10.59
N THR A 291 -1.92 0.49 -11.28
CA THR A 291 -1.89 0.56 -12.74
C THR A 291 -0.85 1.54 -13.26
N MET A 292 -0.31 1.25 -14.44
CA MET A 292 0.60 2.17 -15.13
C MET A 292 -0.18 3.40 -15.65
N PRO A 293 0.21 4.63 -15.28
CA PRO A 293 -0.42 5.82 -15.82
C PRO A 293 -0.26 5.92 -17.34
N LYS A 294 -1.26 6.53 -18.00
CA LYS A 294 -1.32 6.63 -19.47
C LYS A 294 -0.10 7.32 -20.07
N SER A 295 0.46 8.31 -19.39
CA SER A 295 1.67 9.04 -19.81
C SER A 295 2.90 8.12 -19.83
N HIS A 296 3.10 7.32 -18.79
CA HIS A 296 4.19 6.32 -18.74
C HIS A 296 3.99 5.21 -19.76
N HIS A 297 2.76 4.75 -19.97
CA HIS A 297 2.47 3.78 -21.03
C HIS A 297 2.79 4.33 -22.42
N CYS A 298 2.39 5.59 -22.71
CA CYS A 298 2.76 6.30 -23.94
C CYS A 298 4.28 6.36 -24.11
N LEU A 299 5.01 6.77 -23.06
CA LEU A 299 6.46 6.87 -23.06
C LEU A 299 7.08 5.53 -23.46
N ASN A 300 6.69 4.45 -22.77
CA ASN A 300 7.21 3.11 -22.98
C ASN A 300 6.95 2.59 -24.40
N MET A 301 5.72 2.74 -24.89
CA MET A 301 5.34 2.37 -26.26
C MET A 301 6.13 3.16 -27.30
N ARG A 302 6.32 4.46 -27.08
CA ARG A 302 7.03 5.33 -28.01
C ARG A 302 8.52 5.00 -28.08
N LEU A 303 9.16 4.78 -26.93
CA LEU A 303 10.55 4.33 -26.86
C LEU A 303 10.74 2.98 -27.57
N THR A 304 9.80 2.05 -27.38
CA THR A 304 9.82 0.75 -28.09
C THR A 304 9.73 0.92 -29.59
N VAL A 305 8.79 1.74 -30.08
CA VAL A 305 8.64 2.02 -31.51
C VAL A 305 9.89 2.66 -32.10
N GLU A 306 10.49 3.63 -31.40
CA GLU A 306 11.71 4.28 -31.87
C GLU A 306 12.92 3.35 -31.85
N TYR A 307 13.03 2.43 -30.88
CA TYR A 307 14.06 1.38 -30.88
C TYR A 307 14.08 0.59 -32.20
N PHE A 308 12.90 0.13 -32.66
CA PHE A 308 12.79 -0.66 -33.89
C PHE A 308 12.88 0.18 -35.17
N LYS A 309 12.70 1.50 -35.08
CA LYS A 309 12.93 2.42 -36.21
C LYS A 309 14.41 2.80 -36.36
N SER A 310 15.11 2.99 -35.24
CA SER A 310 16.55 3.22 -35.26
C SER A 310 17.26 1.98 -35.80
N MET A 311 18.17 2.15 -36.76
CA MET A 311 19.11 1.07 -37.08
C MET A 311 19.85 0.66 -35.81
N PRO A 312 20.23 -0.63 -35.67
CA PRO A 312 20.92 -1.10 -34.48
C PRO A 312 22.11 -0.18 -34.20
N LEU A 313 22.09 0.47 -33.03
CA LEU A 313 23.25 1.13 -32.48
C LEU A 313 24.41 0.12 -32.53
N ASP A 314 25.55 0.56 -33.06
CA ASP A 314 26.72 -0.28 -33.32
C ASP A 314 26.99 -1.20 -32.11
N PRO A 315 27.12 -2.52 -32.30
CA PRO A 315 27.33 -3.48 -31.20
C PRO A 315 28.65 -3.28 -30.45
N ASN A 316 29.52 -2.40 -30.95
CA ASN A 316 30.68 -1.88 -30.22
C ASN A 316 30.23 -0.78 -29.25
N ASP A 317 29.35 -1.13 -28.31
CA ASP A 317 29.17 -0.29 -27.14
C ASP A 317 30.50 -0.29 -26.39
N SER A 318 31.20 0.84 -26.40
CA SER A 318 32.51 0.96 -25.77
C SER A 318 32.47 0.59 -24.29
N SER A 319 31.31 0.58 -23.63
CA SER A 319 31.10 0.10 -22.25
C SER A 319 30.93 -1.40 -22.09
N ALA A 320 30.70 -2.18 -23.15
CA ALA A 320 30.35 -3.60 -23.02
C ALA A 320 31.42 -4.43 -22.28
N HIS A 321 32.69 -4.05 -22.44
CA HIS A 321 33.79 -4.67 -21.72
C HIS A 321 33.75 -4.42 -20.21
N LYS A 322 33.14 -3.32 -19.73
CA LYS A 322 33.03 -2.97 -18.31
C LYS A 322 32.02 -3.82 -17.55
N PHE A 323 31.05 -4.43 -18.22
CA PHE A 323 29.91 -5.09 -17.59
C PHE A 323 30.26 -6.35 -16.78
N ASN A 324 31.39 -6.99 -17.09
CA ASN A 324 31.81 -8.24 -16.46
C ASN A 324 33.13 -8.08 -15.68
N ILE A 325 33.64 -6.86 -15.50
CA ILE A 325 34.89 -6.62 -14.74
C ILE A 325 34.57 -6.71 -13.25
N PRO A 326 35.00 -7.76 -12.52
CA PRO A 326 34.50 -8.02 -11.17
C PRO A 326 34.88 -6.95 -10.13
N ASP A 327 35.92 -6.17 -10.40
CA ASP A 327 36.43 -5.12 -9.52
C ASP A 327 35.63 -3.80 -9.64
N ASN A 328 34.78 -3.67 -10.66
CA ASN A 328 33.87 -2.53 -10.80
C ASN A 328 32.76 -2.58 -9.74
N ARG A 329 32.21 -1.41 -9.40
CA ARG A 329 31.05 -1.30 -8.50
C ARG A 329 29.77 -1.60 -9.29
N HIS A 330 29.24 -2.80 -9.10
CA HIS A 330 28.03 -3.26 -9.78
C HIS A 330 26.78 -2.96 -8.97
N TYR A 331 25.90 -2.15 -9.54
CA TYR A 331 24.57 -1.86 -9.02
C TYR A 331 23.53 -2.60 -9.84
N VAL A 332 22.52 -3.16 -9.19
CA VAL A 332 21.46 -3.94 -9.83
C VAL A 332 20.10 -3.34 -9.49
N ILE A 333 19.28 -3.10 -10.51
CA ILE A 333 17.96 -2.50 -10.37
C ILE A 333 16.96 -3.38 -11.12
N LEU A 334 15.97 -3.92 -10.42
CA LEU A 334 14.86 -4.66 -11.04
C LEU A 334 13.71 -3.68 -11.24
N SER A 335 13.30 -3.41 -12.48
CA SER A 335 12.21 -2.48 -12.74
C SER A 335 11.47 -2.79 -14.04
N LYS A 336 10.20 -2.38 -14.08
CA LYS A 336 9.38 -2.28 -15.30
C LYS A 336 9.07 -0.83 -15.66
N ASN A 337 9.65 0.14 -14.93
CA ASN A 337 9.38 1.55 -15.09
C ASN A 337 10.67 2.29 -15.46
N VAL A 338 10.73 2.78 -16.71
CA VAL A 338 11.87 3.50 -17.27
C VAL A 338 12.29 4.68 -16.39
N LEU A 339 11.33 5.45 -15.88
CA LEU A 339 11.63 6.66 -15.10
C LEU A 339 12.06 6.33 -13.67
N ALA A 340 11.47 5.30 -13.07
CA ALA A 340 11.86 4.83 -11.76
C ALA A 340 13.34 4.41 -11.77
N ALA A 341 13.71 3.50 -12.68
CA ALA A 341 15.10 3.07 -12.87
C ALA A 341 16.04 4.23 -13.23
N SER A 342 15.62 5.14 -14.11
CA SER A 342 16.41 6.33 -14.48
C SER A 342 16.71 7.22 -13.27
N VAL A 343 15.73 7.44 -12.38
CA VAL A 343 15.92 8.25 -11.17
C VAL A 343 16.84 7.57 -10.18
N VAL A 344 16.74 6.25 -9.99
CA VAL A 344 17.68 5.51 -9.12
C VAL A 344 19.11 5.68 -9.61
N ILE A 345 19.36 5.46 -10.91
CA ILE A 345 20.68 5.62 -11.52
C ILE A 345 21.15 7.07 -11.39
N ASN A 346 20.34 8.04 -11.81
CA ASN A 346 20.73 9.45 -11.80
C ASN A 346 21.00 9.97 -10.38
N SER A 347 20.19 9.56 -9.39
CA SER A 347 20.37 9.94 -8.00
C SER A 347 21.65 9.34 -7.40
N THR A 348 21.96 8.08 -7.74
CA THR A 348 23.19 7.39 -7.31
C THR A 348 24.43 8.04 -7.92
N VAL A 349 24.44 8.25 -9.24
CA VAL A 349 25.54 8.87 -9.97
C VAL A 349 25.76 10.31 -9.53
N SER A 350 24.68 11.08 -9.38
CA SER A 350 24.75 12.48 -8.96
C SER A 350 25.35 12.66 -7.57
N SER A 351 25.13 11.66 -6.69
CA SER A 351 25.59 11.66 -5.31
C SER A 351 26.98 11.03 -5.12
N SER A 352 27.54 10.39 -6.15
CA SER A 352 28.87 9.74 -6.12
C SER A 352 29.97 10.69 -6.61
N GLU A 353 31.15 10.58 -5.99
CA GLU A 353 32.36 11.32 -6.40
C GLU A 353 33.08 10.66 -7.59
N ASP A 354 33.21 9.33 -7.57
CA ASP A 354 33.79 8.54 -8.67
C ASP A 354 32.71 7.70 -9.34
N THR A 355 32.58 7.86 -10.66
CA THR A 355 31.59 7.20 -11.53
C THR A 355 32.22 6.39 -12.65
N GLU A 356 33.55 6.36 -12.79
CA GLU A 356 34.24 5.70 -13.90
C GLU A 356 34.16 4.17 -13.83
N ASN A 357 34.24 3.64 -12.60
CA ASN A 357 34.19 2.21 -12.29
C ASN A 357 32.81 1.76 -11.81
N VAL A 358 31.75 2.50 -12.16
CA VAL A 358 30.37 2.20 -11.78
C VAL A 358 29.61 1.58 -12.95
N VAL A 359 28.98 0.44 -12.70
CA VAL A 359 28.13 -0.25 -13.68
C VAL A 359 26.75 -0.47 -13.10
N PHE A 360 25.72 -0.06 -13.81
CA PHE A 360 24.32 -0.34 -13.49
C PHE A 360 23.80 -1.46 -14.38
N HIS A 361 23.19 -2.47 -13.77
CA HIS A 361 22.47 -3.54 -14.45
C HIS A 361 20.98 -3.36 -14.21
N VAL A 362 20.26 -2.95 -15.24
CA VAL A 362 18.81 -2.79 -15.22
C VAL A 362 18.18 -4.08 -15.71
N LEU A 363 17.60 -4.84 -14.78
CA LEU A 363 16.90 -6.08 -15.04
C LEU A 363 15.42 -5.77 -15.29
N THR A 364 14.94 -6.12 -16.48
CA THR A 364 13.55 -5.89 -16.88
C THR A 364 12.96 -7.10 -17.61
N ASP A 365 11.62 -7.16 -17.66
CA ASP A 365 10.90 -8.16 -18.44
C ASP A 365 11.03 -7.93 -19.96
N ALA A 366 10.62 -8.93 -20.74
CA ALA A 366 10.68 -8.88 -22.20
C ALA A 366 9.84 -7.74 -22.79
N GLN A 367 8.76 -7.32 -22.10
CA GLN A 367 7.85 -6.28 -22.59
C GLN A 367 8.47 -4.89 -22.53
N ASN A 368 9.24 -4.60 -21.48
CA ASN A 368 9.84 -3.29 -21.24
C ASN A 368 11.30 -3.19 -21.73
N PHE A 369 11.92 -4.34 -22.07
CA PHE A 369 13.34 -4.43 -22.48
C PHE A 369 13.75 -3.43 -23.56
N TYR A 370 13.02 -3.38 -24.67
CA TYR A 370 13.41 -2.53 -25.81
C TYR A 370 13.26 -1.04 -25.52
N ALA A 371 12.23 -0.65 -24.78
CA ALA A 371 12.04 0.73 -24.35
C ALA A 371 13.18 1.17 -23.41
N MET A 372 13.52 0.35 -22.42
CA MET A 372 14.62 0.63 -21.51
C MET A 372 15.96 0.68 -22.26
N LYS A 373 16.22 -0.27 -23.16
CA LYS A 373 17.44 -0.27 -23.97
C LYS A 373 17.56 1.01 -24.81
N HIS A 374 16.47 1.48 -25.39
CA HIS A 374 16.47 2.74 -26.13
C HIS A 374 16.68 3.95 -25.23
N TRP A 375 16.03 4.00 -24.06
CA TRP A 375 16.17 5.09 -23.10
C TRP A 375 17.62 5.23 -22.60
N PHE A 376 18.20 4.13 -22.11
CA PHE A 376 19.53 4.13 -21.50
C PHE A 376 20.66 4.23 -22.54
N ALA A 377 20.43 3.88 -23.80
CA ALA A 377 21.39 4.15 -24.86
C ALA A 377 21.43 5.63 -25.29
N ARG A 378 20.36 6.39 -25.02
CA ARG A 378 20.25 7.81 -25.38
C ARG A 378 20.63 8.75 -24.24
N ASN A 379 20.41 8.32 -23.01
CA ASN A 379 20.68 9.08 -21.80
C ASN A 379 22.05 8.73 -21.24
N SER A 380 22.86 9.74 -20.96
CA SER A 380 24.17 9.56 -20.32
C SER A 380 24.06 9.79 -18.81
N TYR A 381 24.81 8.99 -18.05
CA TYR A 381 24.83 9.04 -16.58
C TYR A 381 26.27 9.24 -16.12
N ARG A 382 26.85 10.39 -16.51
CA ARG A 382 28.30 10.67 -16.40
C ARG A 382 29.14 9.57 -17.06
N GLU A 383 30.22 9.12 -16.43
CA GLU A 383 31.13 8.07 -16.93
C GLU A 383 30.66 6.64 -16.60
N SER A 384 29.51 6.49 -15.93
CA SER A 384 28.98 5.18 -15.55
C SER A 384 28.38 4.43 -16.74
N ALA A 385 28.48 3.10 -16.69
CA ALA A 385 27.96 2.24 -17.75
C ALA A 385 26.59 1.66 -17.35
N VAL A 386 25.64 1.60 -18.29
CA VAL A 386 24.30 1.03 -18.04
C VAL A 386 24.05 -0.15 -18.96
N ASN A 387 23.90 -1.33 -18.36
CA ASN A 387 23.56 -2.57 -19.04
C ASN A 387 22.08 -2.91 -18.80
N VAL A 388 21.29 -3.02 -19.87
CA VAL A 388 19.89 -3.44 -19.79
C VAL A 388 19.79 -4.92 -20.12
N ILE A 389 19.22 -5.70 -19.22
CA ILE A 389 19.16 -7.17 -19.29
C ILE A 389 17.70 -7.62 -19.28
N ASN A 390 17.31 -8.42 -20.29
CA ASN A 390 16.07 -9.17 -20.25
C ASN A 390 16.27 -10.42 -19.38
N TYR A 391 15.93 -10.31 -18.09
CA TYR A 391 16.21 -11.39 -17.14
C TYR A 391 15.28 -12.58 -17.33
N GLU A 392 14.05 -12.37 -17.85
CA GLU A 392 13.11 -13.45 -18.13
C GLU A 392 13.67 -14.43 -19.15
N GLN A 393 14.35 -13.93 -20.18
CA GLN A 393 14.99 -14.76 -21.17
C GLN A 393 16.09 -15.64 -20.56
N ILE A 394 16.95 -15.05 -19.72
CA ILE A 394 18.05 -15.77 -19.06
C ILE A 394 17.50 -16.86 -18.13
N ILE A 395 16.46 -16.55 -17.35
CA ILE A 395 15.87 -17.53 -16.44
C ILE A 395 15.16 -18.63 -17.22
N PHE A 396 14.40 -18.31 -18.26
CA PHE A 396 13.72 -19.31 -19.08
C PHE A 396 14.70 -20.26 -19.78
N GLU A 397 15.85 -19.76 -20.22
CA GLU A 397 16.90 -20.57 -20.85
C GLU A 397 17.59 -21.51 -19.85
N ASN A 398 17.84 -21.05 -18.63
CA ASN A 398 18.54 -21.83 -17.60
C ASN A 398 17.62 -22.74 -16.77
N PHE A 399 16.36 -22.34 -16.59
CA PHE A 399 15.35 -22.99 -15.75
C PHE A 399 13.97 -23.00 -16.44
N PRO A 400 13.80 -23.80 -17.51
CA PRO A 400 12.57 -23.82 -18.31
C PRO A 400 11.33 -24.27 -17.53
N GLU A 401 11.50 -24.92 -16.38
CA GLU A 401 10.42 -25.26 -15.46
C GLU A 401 9.77 -24.04 -14.78
N PHE A 402 10.44 -22.88 -14.79
CA PHE A 402 9.89 -21.62 -14.29
C PHE A 402 9.19 -20.89 -15.44
N GLY A 403 7.86 -20.96 -15.45
CA GLY A 403 7.06 -20.13 -16.34
C GLY A 403 7.20 -18.64 -16.01
N THR A 404 6.86 -17.76 -16.95
CA THR A 404 6.83 -16.29 -16.74
C THR A 404 5.96 -15.88 -15.54
N GLN A 405 4.98 -16.72 -15.17
CA GLN A 405 4.14 -16.55 -13.99
C GLN A 405 4.90 -16.57 -12.66
N GLN A 406 6.18 -16.95 -12.61
CA GLN A 406 6.98 -16.98 -11.38
C GLN A 406 7.97 -15.83 -11.24
N LEU A 407 8.01 -14.92 -12.22
CA LEU A 407 9.02 -13.87 -12.33
C LEU A 407 8.45 -12.47 -12.03
N TYR A 408 8.10 -12.25 -10.77
CA TYR A 408 7.54 -10.98 -10.29
C TYR A 408 8.62 -9.98 -9.84
N LEU A 409 8.31 -8.69 -9.98
CA LEU A 409 9.05 -7.59 -9.36
C LEU A 409 8.97 -7.62 -7.82
N PRO A 410 9.83 -6.85 -7.09
CA PRO A 410 9.73 -6.73 -5.63
C PRO A 410 8.29 -6.55 -5.16
N GLU A 411 7.89 -7.34 -4.16
CA GLU A 411 6.54 -7.31 -3.57
C GLU A 411 6.56 -6.56 -2.24
N GLU A 412 5.55 -5.72 -2.02
CA GLU A 412 5.40 -4.96 -0.78
C GLU A 412 4.24 -5.50 0.05
N PHE A 413 4.52 -5.82 1.30
CA PHE A 413 3.55 -6.42 2.21
C PHE A 413 3.07 -5.41 3.23
N ARG A 414 1.75 -5.29 3.35
CA ARG A 414 1.13 -4.48 4.40
C ARG A 414 1.14 -5.28 5.71
N VAL A 415 1.79 -4.75 6.74
CA VAL A 415 1.89 -5.39 8.05
C VAL A 415 1.26 -4.50 9.11
N PHE A 416 0.30 -5.05 9.85
CA PHE A 416 -0.21 -4.42 11.06
C PHE A 416 0.64 -4.84 12.26
N ILE A 417 1.34 -3.87 12.86
CA ILE A 417 2.16 -4.12 14.04
C ILE A 417 1.40 -3.64 15.26
N SER A 418 0.96 -4.57 16.11
CA SER A 418 0.35 -4.27 17.40
C SER A 418 1.40 -4.23 18.52
N SER A 419 1.47 -3.11 19.25
CA SER A 419 2.35 -2.97 20.40
C SER A 419 1.71 -3.58 21.64
N LEU A 420 2.36 -4.55 22.28
CA LEU A 420 1.88 -5.18 23.52
C LEU A 420 1.75 -4.19 24.70
N GLU A 421 2.64 -3.19 24.77
CA GLU A 421 2.67 -2.25 25.92
C GLU A 421 1.58 -1.17 25.88
N ARG A 422 1.17 -0.75 24.68
CA ARG A 422 0.15 0.28 24.44
C ARG A 422 -0.57 0.03 23.10
N PRO A 423 -1.56 -0.87 23.08
CA PRO A 423 -2.22 -1.32 21.85
C PRO A 423 -2.89 -0.18 21.06
N THR A 424 -3.43 0.83 21.75
CA THR A 424 -4.17 1.96 21.15
C THR A 424 -3.27 3.12 20.70
N GLU A 425 -2.09 3.33 21.28
CA GLU A 425 -1.19 4.45 20.94
C GLU A 425 -0.08 4.06 19.96
N LYS A 426 0.44 2.82 20.05
CA LYS A 426 1.66 2.39 19.34
C LYS A 426 1.43 1.37 18.21
N SER A 427 0.18 1.02 17.91
CA SER A 427 -0.13 0.20 16.74
C SER A 427 -0.03 1.02 15.46
N ARG A 428 0.66 0.48 14.45
CA ARG A 428 0.94 1.15 13.18
C ARG A 428 0.87 0.17 12.01
N MET A 429 0.39 0.67 10.87
CA MET A 429 0.49 -0.01 9.59
C MET A 429 1.83 0.33 8.96
N GLU A 430 2.54 -0.69 8.52
CA GLU A 430 3.85 -0.56 7.89
C GLU A 430 3.84 -1.30 6.55
N TYR A 431 4.70 -0.87 5.63
CA TYR A 431 4.90 -1.52 4.34
C TYR A 431 6.29 -2.14 4.30
N LEU A 432 6.34 -3.47 4.34
CA LEU A 432 7.56 -4.26 4.31
C LEU A 432 7.88 -4.63 2.87
N SER A 433 8.92 -4.01 2.30
CA SER A 433 9.48 -4.41 1.00
C SER A 433 10.50 -5.52 1.21
N VAL A 434 10.41 -6.58 0.42
CA VAL A 434 11.35 -7.70 0.42
C VAL A 434 11.66 -8.12 -1.01
N PHE A 435 12.71 -8.93 -1.16
CA PHE A 435 12.99 -9.56 -2.44
C PHE A 435 11.82 -10.38 -2.97
N SER A 436 11.52 -10.19 -4.24
CA SER A 436 10.64 -11.08 -5.00
C SER A 436 11.38 -12.32 -5.49
N HIS A 437 10.62 -13.24 -6.07
CA HIS A 437 11.12 -14.47 -6.71
C HIS A 437 12.26 -14.21 -7.70
N SER A 438 12.20 -13.14 -8.49
CA SER A 438 13.25 -12.83 -9.48
C SER A 438 14.61 -12.51 -8.88
N HIS A 439 14.67 -11.99 -7.65
CA HIS A 439 15.95 -11.70 -6.98
C HIS A 439 16.72 -12.96 -6.64
N PHE A 440 16.03 -14.10 -6.49
CA PHE A 440 16.69 -15.35 -6.13
C PHE A 440 17.53 -15.95 -7.28
N PHE A 441 17.46 -15.36 -8.47
CA PHE A 441 18.25 -15.73 -9.63
C PHE A 441 19.44 -14.79 -9.88
N LEU A 442 19.73 -13.84 -8.97
CA LEU A 442 20.85 -12.90 -9.14
C LEU A 442 22.20 -13.61 -9.35
N ALA A 443 22.48 -14.68 -8.59
CA ALA A 443 23.71 -15.45 -8.73
C ALA A 443 23.81 -16.23 -10.07
N GLU A 444 22.66 -16.54 -10.67
CA GLU A 444 22.57 -17.21 -11.98
C GLU A 444 22.71 -16.23 -13.14
N ILE A 445 22.22 -15.00 -12.95
CA ILE A 445 22.35 -13.92 -13.93
C ILE A 445 23.79 -13.39 -13.94
N PHE A 446 24.41 -13.26 -12.77
CA PHE A 446 25.76 -12.67 -12.59
C PHE A 446 26.78 -13.72 -12.15
N LYS A 447 27.08 -14.68 -13.02
CA LYS A 447 27.99 -15.81 -12.72
C LYS A 447 29.42 -15.38 -12.47
N ASP A 448 29.88 -14.34 -13.16
CA ASP A 448 31.26 -13.85 -13.11
C ASP A 448 31.51 -12.79 -12.02
N LEU A 449 30.44 -12.32 -11.35
CA LEU A 449 30.53 -11.29 -10.32
C LEU A 449 30.54 -11.90 -8.92
N LYS A 450 31.30 -11.26 -8.02
CA LYS A 450 31.42 -11.67 -6.62
C LYS A 450 30.47 -10.93 -5.69
N LYS A 451 30.12 -9.70 -6.03
CA LYS A 451 29.31 -8.81 -5.20
C LYS A 451 28.48 -7.88 -6.08
N VAL A 452 27.28 -7.54 -5.62
CA VAL A 452 26.43 -6.51 -6.25
C VAL A 452 25.73 -5.69 -5.17
N ILE A 453 25.40 -4.43 -5.48
CA ILE A 453 24.52 -3.59 -4.66
C ILE A 453 23.15 -3.55 -5.34
N VAL A 454 22.11 -4.10 -4.71
CA VAL A 454 20.75 -4.06 -5.24
C VAL A 454 20.05 -2.80 -4.72
N LEU A 455 19.44 -2.05 -5.64
CA LEU A 455 18.63 -0.87 -5.35
C LEU A 455 17.21 -1.08 -5.89
N ASP A 456 16.19 -0.96 -5.03
CA ASP A 456 14.79 -1.02 -5.47
C ASP A 456 14.49 0.22 -6.34
N ASP A 457 13.58 0.09 -7.31
CA ASP A 457 13.31 1.14 -8.31
C ASP A 457 12.59 2.38 -7.74
N ASP A 458 12.14 2.29 -6.49
CA ASP A 458 11.52 3.34 -5.71
C ASP A 458 12.47 3.94 -4.64
N VAL A 459 13.77 3.79 -4.83
CA VAL A 459 14.81 4.41 -3.99
C VAL A 459 15.40 5.66 -4.65
N VAL A 460 15.66 6.67 -3.82
CA VAL A 460 16.42 7.88 -4.20
C VAL A 460 17.67 7.98 -3.33
N VAL A 461 18.84 7.96 -3.95
CA VAL A 461 20.12 8.16 -3.27
C VAL A 461 20.43 9.66 -3.19
N GLN A 462 20.76 10.14 -1.99
CA GLN A 462 21.03 11.55 -1.71
C GLN A 462 22.48 11.84 -1.33
N ARG A 463 23.22 10.80 -0.93
CA ARG A 463 24.62 10.87 -0.50
C ARG A 463 25.36 9.66 -1.05
N ASP A 464 26.69 9.76 -1.14
CA ASP A 464 27.50 8.67 -1.63
C ASP A 464 27.32 7.40 -0.77
N ILE A 465 26.96 6.31 -1.43
CA ILE A 465 26.80 4.97 -0.84
C ILE A 465 27.91 4.01 -1.30
N SER A 466 28.95 4.52 -1.99
CA SER A 466 30.08 3.74 -2.48
C SER A 466 30.77 2.88 -1.41
N PHE A 467 30.76 3.36 -0.16
CA PHE A 467 31.33 2.65 0.99
C PHE A 467 30.69 1.26 1.20
N LEU A 468 29.44 1.05 0.75
CA LEU A 468 28.76 -0.23 0.83
C LEU A 468 29.49 -1.35 0.09
N TRP A 469 30.16 -1.03 -1.02
CA TRP A 469 30.91 -1.99 -1.82
C TRP A 469 32.02 -2.67 -1.02
N ASN A 470 32.69 -1.89 -0.17
CA ASN A 470 33.84 -2.30 0.63
C ASN A 470 33.46 -2.90 2.00
N LEU A 471 32.17 -3.09 2.28
CA LEU A 471 31.73 -3.73 3.51
C LEU A 471 32.22 -5.18 3.59
N ASP A 472 32.86 -5.49 4.71
CA ASP A 472 33.15 -6.87 5.12
C ASP A 472 31.92 -7.45 5.83
N MET A 473 31.26 -8.38 5.14
CA MET A 473 30.08 -9.08 5.65
C MET A 473 30.42 -10.45 6.24
N GLY A 474 31.69 -10.85 6.27
CA GLY A 474 32.14 -12.17 6.71
C GLY A 474 31.47 -13.30 5.92
N ASP A 475 30.74 -14.16 6.63
CA ASP A 475 30.02 -15.29 6.02
C ASP A 475 28.54 -14.98 5.73
N LYS A 476 28.16 -13.69 5.73
CA LYS A 476 26.79 -13.24 5.41
C LYS A 476 26.63 -13.00 3.92
N VAL A 477 25.43 -13.25 3.42
CA VAL A 477 25.08 -13.13 2.00
C VAL A 477 24.44 -11.78 1.68
N ASN A 478 23.54 -11.29 2.55
CA ASN A 478 22.74 -10.10 2.29
C ASN A 478 22.93 -9.05 3.39
N GLY A 479 23.59 -7.95 3.05
CA GLY A 479 23.58 -6.72 3.84
C GLY A 479 22.28 -5.98 3.61
N ALA A 480 21.42 -5.87 4.63
CA ALA A 480 20.13 -5.22 4.51
C ALA A 480 19.79 -4.37 5.74
N VAL A 481 18.89 -3.41 5.56
CA VAL A 481 18.34 -2.62 6.68
C VAL A 481 17.50 -3.54 7.57
N ARG A 482 17.85 -3.60 8.86
CA ARG A 482 17.04 -4.34 9.84
C ARG A 482 15.76 -3.59 10.15
N PHE A 483 14.68 -4.33 10.28
CA PHE A 483 13.39 -3.82 10.71
C PHE A 483 12.96 -4.54 11.98
N CYS A 484 13.50 -4.08 13.12
CA CYS A 484 13.25 -4.71 14.42
C CYS A 484 11.88 -4.37 15.04
N GLY A 485 11.09 -3.50 14.39
CA GLY A 485 9.68 -3.28 14.72
C GLY A 485 8.82 -4.53 14.52
N LEU A 486 9.31 -5.49 13.74
CA LEU A 486 8.66 -6.77 13.49
C LEU A 486 9.65 -7.91 13.73
N LYS A 487 9.28 -8.81 14.65
CA LYS A 487 10.03 -10.03 14.94
C LYS A 487 9.47 -11.22 14.17
N LEU A 488 10.33 -12.14 13.75
CA LEU A 488 9.88 -13.32 12.98
C LEU A 488 8.90 -14.20 13.77
N GLY A 489 9.03 -14.25 15.11
CA GLY A 489 8.06 -14.94 15.97
C GLY A 489 6.63 -14.38 15.86
N GLN A 490 6.48 -13.10 15.52
CA GLN A 490 5.15 -12.50 15.28
C GLN A 490 4.56 -12.98 13.96
N LEU A 491 5.39 -13.35 12.98
CA LEU A 491 4.97 -13.85 11.66
C LEU A 491 4.77 -15.37 11.62
N LYS A 492 4.65 -16.03 12.77
CA LYS A 492 4.62 -17.50 12.86
C LYS A 492 3.58 -18.19 11.99
N ASN A 493 2.42 -17.55 11.83
CA ASN A 493 1.34 -18.09 11.00
C ASN A 493 1.69 -18.10 9.50
N LEU A 494 2.58 -17.20 9.05
CA LEU A 494 3.03 -17.10 7.65
C LEU A 494 4.29 -17.91 7.39
N LEU A 495 5.24 -17.90 8.33
CA LEU A 495 6.51 -18.63 8.20
C LEU A 495 6.35 -20.16 8.37
N GLY A 496 5.15 -20.60 8.77
CA GLY A 496 4.81 -21.99 9.01
C GLY A 496 5.61 -22.59 10.18
N ARG A 497 5.76 -23.92 10.15
CA ARG A 497 6.47 -24.69 11.18
C ARG A 497 7.99 -24.80 10.95
N THR A 498 8.55 -23.99 10.06
CA THR A 498 10.00 -23.99 9.82
C THR A 498 10.72 -23.61 11.11
N MET A 499 11.88 -24.23 11.37
CA MET A 499 12.70 -23.87 12.53
C MET A 499 13.36 -22.52 12.26
N TYR A 500 12.94 -21.48 12.99
CA TYR A 500 13.57 -20.17 12.93
C TYR A 500 13.69 -19.52 14.31
N ASP A 501 14.65 -18.61 14.44
CA ASP A 501 14.78 -17.79 15.64
C ASP A 501 13.65 -16.75 15.70
N GLN A 502 12.76 -16.92 16.68
CA GLN A 502 11.61 -16.04 16.88
C GLN A 502 12.01 -14.61 17.28
N GLN A 503 13.23 -14.40 17.81
CA GLN A 503 13.74 -13.10 18.23
C GLN A 503 14.47 -12.34 17.11
N SER A 504 14.70 -12.99 15.97
CA SER A 504 15.27 -12.35 14.79
C SER A 504 14.34 -11.25 14.26
N CYS A 505 14.95 -10.14 13.86
CA CYS A 505 14.23 -9.04 13.24
C CYS A 505 13.91 -9.40 11.79
N ALA A 506 12.79 -8.88 11.27
CA ALA A 506 12.61 -8.76 9.84
C ALA A 506 13.66 -7.81 9.24
N TRP A 507 13.75 -7.79 7.92
CA TRP A 507 14.63 -6.91 7.15
C TRP A 507 13.86 -6.30 5.99
N MET A 508 14.34 -5.19 5.46
CA MET A 508 13.75 -4.49 4.32
C MET A 508 14.70 -4.49 3.13
N SER A 509 14.15 -4.71 1.93
CA SER A 509 14.83 -4.34 0.68
C SER A 509 14.84 -2.83 0.48
N GLY A 510 15.37 -2.37 -0.65
CA GLY A 510 15.57 -0.96 -0.97
C GLY A 510 17.04 -0.69 -1.26
N VAL A 511 17.90 -0.99 -0.28
CA VAL A 511 19.35 -0.93 -0.45
C VAL A 511 19.94 -2.18 0.17
N ASN A 512 20.46 -3.06 -0.68
CA ASN A 512 21.03 -4.34 -0.28
C ASN A 512 22.45 -4.51 -0.83
N VAL A 513 23.33 -5.12 -0.06
CA VAL A 513 24.65 -5.56 -0.50
C VAL A 513 24.64 -7.07 -0.57
N ILE A 514 24.77 -7.63 -1.77
CA ILE A 514 24.69 -9.08 -1.99
C ILE A 514 26.07 -9.61 -2.33
N ASP A 515 26.58 -10.51 -1.49
CA ASP A 515 27.77 -11.30 -1.77
C ASP A 515 27.36 -12.56 -2.55
N LEU A 516 27.66 -12.58 -3.85
CA LEU A 516 27.29 -13.63 -4.77
C LEU A 516 28.16 -14.89 -4.61
N ASP A 517 29.40 -14.74 -4.14
CA ASP A 517 30.25 -15.90 -3.80
C ASP A 517 29.64 -16.63 -2.61
N LYS A 518 29.31 -15.91 -1.54
CA LYS A 518 28.61 -16.48 -0.38
C LYS A 518 27.22 -16.98 -0.70
N TRP A 519 26.50 -16.31 -1.61
CA TRP A 519 25.21 -16.80 -2.09
C TRP A 519 25.32 -18.21 -2.69
N ARG A 520 26.36 -18.44 -3.52
CA ARG A 520 26.67 -19.74 -4.12
C ARG A 520 27.13 -20.75 -3.08
N ASP A 521 28.06 -20.38 -2.19
CA ASP A 521 28.57 -21.25 -1.12
C ASP A 521 27.43 -21.78 -0.22
N HIS A 522 26.48 -20.93 0.13
CA HIS A 522 25.33 -21.26 0.97
C HIS A 522 24.13 -21.83 0.19
N ASN A 523 24.25 -22.03 -1.12
CA ASN A 523 23.20 -22.55 -2.00
C ASN A 523 21.85 -21.84 -1.84
N VAL A 524 21.87 -20.50 -1.75
CA VAL A 524 20.67 -19.71 -1.43
C VAL A 524 19.56 -19.89 -2.48
N THR A 525 19.92 -19.98 -3.77
CA THR A 525 18.94 -20.24 -4.86
C THR A 525 18.29 -21.62 -4.70
N GLU A 526 19.05 -22.67 -4.39
CA GLU A 526 18.50 -24.02 -4.16
C GLU A 526 17.56 -24.05 -2.94
N ASN A 527 17.93 -23.38 -1.84
CA ASN A 527 17.06 -23.25 -0.67
C ASN A 527 15.76 -22.49 -1.01
N TYR A 528 15.86 -21.41 -1.81
CA TYR A 528 14.71 -20.71 -2.35
C TYR A 528 13.77 -21.66 -3.11
N LEU A 529 14.32 -22.49 -4.01
CA LEU A 529 13.52 -23.45 -4.78
C LEU A 529 12.79 -24.46 -3.88
N GLN A 530 13.44 -24.91 -2.81
CA GLN A 530 12.81 -25.81 -1.82
C GLN A 530 11.68 -25.12 -1.05
N LEU A 531 11.89 -23.87 -0.63
CA LEU A 531 10.86 -23.09 0.05
C LEU A 531 9.69 -22.74 -0.89
N LEU A 532 9.97 -22.47 -2.17
CA LEU A 532 8.95 -22.22 -3.17
C LEU A 532 8.02 -23.44 -3.32
N ARG A 533 8.56 -24.66 -3.41
CA ARG A 533 7.74 -25.89 -3.45
C ARG A 533 6.91 -26.09 -2.17
N LYS A 534 7.36 -25.56 -1.03
CA LYS A 534 6.67 -25.69 0.25
C LYS A 534 5.54 -24.67 0.42
N PHE A 535 5.74 -23.44 -0.04
CA PHE A 535 4.80 -22.33 0.14
C PHE A 535 3.94 -22.03 -1.10
N GLY A 536 4.40 -22.36 -2.31
CA GLY A 536 3.74 -22.13 -3.59
C GLY A 536 2.82 -23.26 -4.04
N ASN A 537 2.05 -23.85 -3.12
CA ASN A 537 1.24 -25.05 -3.37
C ASN A 537 -0.09 -24.81 -4.10
N ASN A 538 -0.41 -23.56 -4.46
CA ASN A 538 -1.61 -23.25 -5.23
C ASN A 538 -1.17 -22.64 -6.56
N ASP A 539 -1.70 -23.17 -7.67
CA ASP A 539 -1.45 -22.69 -9.04
C ASP A 539 -2.05 -21.27 -9.31
N ASP A 540 -2.34 -20.50 -8.26
CA ASP A 540 -2.86 -19.15 -8.36
C ASP A 540 -1.76 -18.11 -8.05
N GLU A 541 -1.75 -17.06 -8.87
CA GLU A 541 -0.80 -15.95 -8.80
C GLU A 541 -0.77 -15.26 -7.43
N ALA A 542 -1.91 -15.18 -6.73
CA ALA A 542 -2.00 -14.54 -5.42
C ALA A 542 -1.18 -15.30 -4.38
N SER A 543 -1.32 -16.63 -4.34
CA SER A 543 -0.55 -17.49 -3.44
C SER A 543 0.95 -17.47 -3.75
N LEU A 544 1.31 -17.37 -5.02
CA LEU A 544 2.71 -17.29 -5.43
C LEU A 544 3.35 -15.98 -4.97
N ARG A 545 2.69 -14.83 -5.19
CA ARG A 545 3.16 -13.53 -4.67
C ARG A 545 3.22 -13.51 -3.15
N ALA A 546 2.19 -14.05 -2.49
CA ALA A 546 2.12 -14.21 -1.03
C ALA A 546 3.35 -14.94 -0.45
N SER A 547 3.83 -15.96 -1.17
CA SER A 547 4.96 -16.77 -0.71
C SER A 547 6.31 -16.02 -0.73
N ALA A 548 6.43 -14.90 -1.45
CA ALA A 548 7.67 -14.15 -1.50
C ALA A 548 8.12 -13.66 -0.12
N LEU A 549 7.18 -13.21 0.74
CA LEU A 549 7.51 -12.76 2.10
C LEU A 549 8.13 -13.86 2.98
N PRO A 550 7.45 -15.00 3.24
CA PRO A 550 8.02 -16.04 4.08
C PRO A 550 9.31 -16.62 3.47
N ILE A 551 9.39 -16.77 2.15
CA ILE A 551 10.58 -17.25 1.47
C ILE A 551 11.74 -16.28 1.69
N SER A 552 11.56 -14.97 1.44
CA SER A 552 12.61 -13.97 1.62
C SER A 552 13.10 -13.84 3.06
N LEU A 553 12.21 -13.93 4.04
CA LEU A 553 12.63 -13.90 5.45
C LEU A 553 13.40 -15.15 5.87
N LEU A 554 12.99 -16.33 5.40
CA LEU A 554 13.61 -17.62 5.76
C LEU A 554 14.91 -17.88 4.99
N SER A 555 14.98 -17.53 3.70
CA SER A 555 16.16 -17.76 2.86
C SER A 555 17.41 -17.04 3.36
N PHE A 556 17.25 -15.87 3.97
CA PHE A 556 18.37 -15.10 4.53
C PHE A 556 18.48 -15.19 6.05
N GLN A 557 17.70 -16.06 6.68
CA GLN A 557 17.81 -16.23 8.12
C GLN A 557 19.24 -16.69 8.48
N HIS A 558 19.87 -15.99 9.41
CA HIS A 558 21.29 -16.14 9.79
C HIS A 558 22.31 -15.78 8.69
N LEU A 559 21.89 -15.42 7.48
CA LEU A 559 22.74 -14.95 6.38
C LEU A 559 22.68 -13.42 6.19
N LEU A 560 22.01 -12.70 7.08
CA LEU A 560 21.91 -11.24 7.07
C LEU A 560 23.08 -10.56 7.77
N TYR A 561 23.61 -9.53 7.11
CA TYR A 561 24.46 -8.51 7.71
C TYR A 561 23.61 -7.25 7.98
N PRO A 562 23.59 -6.72 9.21
CA PRO A 562 22.75 -5.57 9.54
C PRO A 562 23.33 -4.26 9.04
N LEU A 563 22.64 -3.58 8.11
CA LEU A 563 22.93 -2.18 7.78
C LEU A 563 22.30 -1.24 8.80
N ASP A 564 22.90 -0.05 8.98
CA ASP A 564 22.38 1.00 9.86
C ASP A 564 21.00 1.49 9.37
N GLU A 565 20.00 1.50 10.25
CA GLU A 565 18.64 1.98 9.97
C GLU A 565 18.61 3.47 9.58
N ARG A 566 19.66 4.23 9.91
CA ARG A 566 19.79 5.65 9.52
C ARG A 566 20.23 5.85 8.06
N LEU A 567 20.72 4.79 7.41
CA LEU A 567 21.19 4.84 6.04
C LEU A 567 20.03 5.18 5.08
N THR A 568 18.97 4.40 5.18
CA THR A 568 17.81 4.45 4.29
C THR A 568 16.57 4.83 5.08
N LEU A 569 15.99 5.98 4.79
CA LEU A 569 14.71 6.38 5.36
C LEU A 569 13.57 5.77 4.57
N SER A 570 12.85 4.84 5.19
CA SER A 570 11.63 4.23 4.67
C SER A 570 10.38 5.04 5.01
N GLY A 571 9.31 4.83 4.25
CA GLY A 571 7.95 5.31 4.54
C GLY A 571 7.43 6.36 3.57
N LEU A 572 8.23 6.81 2.60
CA LEU A 572 7.83 7.93 1.73
C LEU A 572 6.67 7.57 0.77
N GLY A 573 6.35 6.28 0.62
CA GLY A 573 5.22 5.79 -0.15
C GLY A 573 3.93 5.60 0.65
N TYR A 574 3.91 5.91 1.96
CA TYR A 574 2.66 5.82 2.75
C TYR A 574 2.55 6.77 3.95
N ASP A 575 3.64 7.23 4.56
CA ASP A 575 3.66 8.02 5.79
C ASP A 575 3.73 9.52 5.51
N TYR A 576 2.64 10.26 5.75
CA TYR A 576 2.57 11.72 5.62
C TYR A 576 3.31 12.49 6.76
N GLY A 577 3.76 11.80 7.79
CA GLY A 577 4.35 12.37 9.01
C GLY A 577 5.87 12.58 8.98
N ILE A 578 6.56 12.22 7.89
CA ILE A 578 8.01 12.32 7.79
C ILE A 578 8.43 13.79 7.77
N LYS A 579 9.27 14.17 8.74
CA LYS A 579 9.85 15.53 8.84
C LYS A 579 10.86 15.77 7.73
N GLU A 580 10.82 16.97 7.15
CA GLU A 580 11.74 17.38 6.09
C GLU A 580 13.22 17.30 6.50
N GLU A 581 13.56 17.67 7.74
CA GLU A 581 14.93 17.58 8.28
C GLU A 581 15.48 16.15 8.24
N VAL A 582 14.64 15.17 8.61
CA VAL A 582 15.03 13.76 8.60
C VAL A 582 15.25 13.31 7.16
N ALA A 583 14.28 13.58 6.28
CA ALA A 583 14.39 13.27 4.86
C ALA A 583 15.64 13.88 4.22
N GLN A 584 15.99 15.14 4.49
CA GLN A 584 17.20 15.76 3.94
C GLN A 584 18.51 15.17 4.50
N SER A 585 18.48 14.64 5.72
CA SER A 585 19.67 14.12 6.41
C SER A 585 20.03 12.67 6.04
N SER A 586 19.07 11.89 5.56
CA SER A 586 19.26 10.47 5.22
C SER A 586 20.06 10.26 3.93
N ALA A 587 20.88 9.20 3.89
CA ALA A 587 21.72 8.92 2.72
C ALA A 587 20.89 8.45 1.53
N SER A 588 19.84 7.68 1.77
CA SER A 588 18.85 7.28 0.77
C SER A 588 17.42 7.38 1.32
N LEU A 589 16.46 7.50 0.41
CA LEU A 589 15.03 7.58 0.68
C LEU A 589 14.35 6.42 -0.05
N HIS A 590 13.52 5.67 0.66
CA HIS A 590 12.76 4.54 0.09
C HIS A 590 11.28 4.91 0.08
N TYR A 591 10.69 4.94 -1.11
CA TYR A 591 9.27 5.20 -1.33
C TYR A 591 8.42 3.93 -1.17
N ASN A 592 8.78 3.08 -0.20
CA ASN A 592 8.04 1.86 0.06
C ASN A 592 6.58 2.18 0.42
N GLY A 593 5.65 1.40 -0.13
CA GLY A 593 4.21 1.63 -0.08
C GLY A 593 3.60 2.14 -1.38
N ASN A 594 2.27 2.22 -1.41
CA ASN A 594 1.51 2.39 -2.65
C ASN A 594 1.61 3.78 -3.30
N MET A 595 1.87 4.85 -2.53
CA MET A 595 1.85 6.24 -3.02
C MET A 595 3.20 6.63 -3.63
N LYS A 596 3.60 5.92 -4.68
CA LYS A 596 4.87 6.12 -5.41
C LYS A 596 4.97 7.53 -6.02
N PRO A 597 6.18 8.11 -6.13
CA PRO A 597 6.35 9.52 -6.52
C PRO A 597 5.99 9.83 -7.98
N TRP A 598 6.01 8.81 -8.86
CA TRP A 598 5.62 8.92 -10.28
C TRP A 598 4.12 8.78 -10.54
N LEU A 599 3.31 8.62 -9.48
CA LEU A 599 1.85 8.51 -9.55
C LEU A 599 1.18 9.82 -9.16
N GLU A 600 0.00 10.09 -9.73
CA GLU A 600 -0.84 11.23 -9.32
C GLU A 600 -1.31 11.15 -7.88
N LEU A 601 -1.39 9.94 -7.32
CA LEU A 601 -1.74 9.68 -5.91
C LEU A 601 -0.52 9.69 -4.97
N GLY A 602 0.69 9.92 -5.49
CA GLY A 602 1.91 10.00 -4.68
C GLY A 602 1.91 11.18 -3.71
N ILE A 603 2.55 11.06 -2.54
CA ILE A 603 2.56 12.12 -1.51
C ILE A 603 3.24 13.39 -2.03
N PRO A 604 2.53 14.53 -2.18
CA PRO A 604 3.08 15.74 -2.83
C PRO A 604 4.36 16.28 -2.18
N ASP A 605 4.42 16.27 -0.84
CA ASP A 605 5.55 16.82 -0.08
C ASP A 605 6.87 16.10 -0.35
N TYR A 606 6.82 14.82 -0.71
CA TYR A 606 8.01 14.01 -0.96
C TYR A 606 8.37 13.89 -2.43
N ARG A 607 7.48 14.25 -3.37
CA ARG A 607 7.79 14.17 -4.80
C ARG A 607 9.01 15.00 -5.16
N LYS A 608 9.25 16.13 -4.49
CA LYS A 608 10.40 17.01 -4.75
C LYS A 608 11.76 16.29 -4.74
N TYR A 609 11.94 15.28 -3.88
CA TYR A 609 13.21 14.55 -3.79
C TYR A 609 13.43 13.59 -4.98
N TRP A 610 12.36 13.08 -5.56
CA TRP A 610 12.38 12.24 -6.77
C TRP A 610 12.49 13.10 -8.03
N LYS A 611 11.64 14.14 -8.15
CA LYS A 611 11.57 15.03 -9.33
C LYS A 611 12.89 15.70 -9.69
N ARG A 612 13.73 16.03 -8.71
CA ARG A 612 15.02 16.69 -8.97
C ARG A 612 15.99 15.84 -9.81
N PHE A 613 15.80 14.52 -9.83
CA PHE A 613 16.62 13.56 -10.56
C PHE A 613 15.94 13.03 -11.82
N LEU A 614 14.74 13.52 -12.15
CA LEU A 614 14.15 13.26 -13.46
C LEU A 614 15.03 13.83 -14.57
N THR A 615 15.16 13.09 -15.65
CA THR A 615 15.82 13.56 -16.86
C THR A 615 15.11 14.81 -17.38
N ARG A 616 15.89 15.84 -17.70
CA ARG A 616 15.37 17.12 -18.22
C ARG A 616 15.42 17.13 -19.74
N ASP A 617 14.55 17.94 -20.34
CA ASP A 617 14.54 18.22 -21.79
C ASP A 617 14.39 16.95 -22.66
N GLU A 618 13.68 15.94 -22.14
CA GLU A 618 13.42 14.69 -22.85
C GLU A 618 12.15 14.77 -23.70
N ARG A 619 12.33 14.81 -25.02
CA ARG A 619 11.26 14.96 -26.00
C ARG A 619 10.13 13.93 -25.80
N PHE A 620 10.46 12.69 -25.46
CA PHE A 620 9.44 11.65 -25.27
C PHE A 620 8.59 11.87 -24.03
N MET A 621 9.16 12.48 -22.97
CA MET A 621 8.41 12.84 -21.77
C MET A 621 7.41 13.96 -22.09
N ASP A 622 7.85 14.99 -22.83
CA ASP A 622 7.00 16.10 -23.24
C ASP A 622 5.84 15.63 -24.13
N GLU A 623 6.14 14.83 -25.15
CA GLU A 623 5.13 14.34 -26.11
C GLU A 623 4.11 13.39 -25.48
N CYS A 624 4.46 12.73 -24.38
CA CYS A 624 3.57 11.83 -23.64
C CYS A 624 2.94 12.47 -22.42
N ASN A 625 3.10 13.78 -22.22
CA ASN A 625 2.61 14.52 -21.04
C ASN A 625 3.01 13.82 -19.73
N VAL A 626 4.24 13.33 -19.66
CA VAL A 626 4.79 12.82 -18.40
C VAL A 626 4.98 14.03 -17.50
N SER A 627 4.04 14.26 -16.61
CA SER A 627 4.13 15.32 -15.60
C SER A 627 5.35 15.05 -14.71
N PRO A 628 6.43 15.85 -14.82
CA PRO A 628 7.57 15.69 -13.95
C PRO A 628 7.14 16.04 -12.53
#